data_AF-A0A6C0JKK4-F1
#
_entry.id   AF-A0A6C0JKK4-F1
#
_cell.length_a   1.000
_cell.length_b   1.000
_cell.length_c   1.000
_cell.angle_alpha   90.00
_cell.angle_beta   90.00
_cell.angle_gamma   90.00
#
_symmetry.space_group_name_H-M   'P 1'
#
loop_
_entity.id
_entity.type
_entity.pdbx_description
1 polymer ?
#
loop_
_entity_poly.entity_id
_entity_poly.type
_entity_poly.pdbx_seq_one_letter_code
_entity_poly.pdbx_strand_id
1 'polypeptide(L)'
;MSSTNVLPLRAISLISEYSRPLTRPDWRKSKPIITTYRLYLYVKQVIDFNNFTQYNSLYHIVLWGINGTEWYYAYYYTKCFGYNHYINHFNNVLTLDVDGIQDASTQFTIHDILYNSI
;
A
#
# COMPACT_ATOMS: atom_id res chain seq x y z
N MET A 1 31.38 22.74 -21.77
CA MET A 1 30.03 23.20 -21.38
C MET A 1 29.45 22.18 -20.41
N SER A 2 29.55 22.41 -19.10
CA SER A 2 28.93 21.49 -18.12
C SER A 2 27.45 21.83 -17.99
N SER A 3 26.57 20.92 -18.42
CA SER A 3 25.16 20.99 -18.10
C SER A 3 25.00 20.87 -16.58
N THR A 4 24.71 21.98 -15.93
CA THR A 4 24.33 21.97 -14.51
C THR A 4 22.99 21.25 -14.41
N ASN A 5 23.00 20.01 -13.92
CA ASN A 5 21.80 19.23 -13.58
C ASN A 5 21.13 19.87 -12.36
N VAL A 6 20.48 21.02 -12.57
CA VAL A 6 19.71 21.69 -11.53
C VAL A 6 18.33 21.05 -11.51
N LEU A 7 17.96 20.50 -10.36
CA LEU A 7 16.63 19.95 -10.15
C LEU A 7 15.57 21.04 -10.38
N PRO A 8 14.40 20.71 -10.97
CA PRO A 8 13.31 21.66 -11.10
C PRO A 8 12.98 22.31 -9.75
N LEU A 9 12.67 23.61 -9.75
CA LEU A 9 12.36 24.39 -8.53
C LEU A 9 11.34 23.70 -7.61
N ARG A 10 10.34 23.02 -8.18
CA ARG A 10 9.37 22.22 -7.41
C ARG A 10 10.00 21.03 -6.69
N ALA A 11 10.93 20.33 -7.32
CA ALA A 11 11.63 19.20 -6.70
C ALA A 11 12.52 19.69 -5.55
N ILE A 12 13.21 20.82 -5.72
CA ILE A 12 14.00 21.45 -4.64
C ILE A 12 13.09 21.85 -3.48
N SER A 13 11.93 22.45 -3.76
CA SER A 13 10.95 22.83 -2.74
C SER A 13 10.46 21.62 -1.95
N LEU A 14 10.05 20.55 -2.63
CA LEU A 14 9.62 19.30 -2.00
C LEU A 14 10.74 18.69 -1.17
N ILE A 15 11.94 18.54 -1.72
CA ILE A 15 13.09 18.04 -0.97
C ILE A 15 13.32 18.91 0.25
N SER A 16 13.30 20.23 0.14
CA SER A 16 13.50 21.14 1.28
C SER A 16 12.41 21.06 2.35
N GLU A 17 11.18 20.69 1.97
CA GLU A 17 10.06 20.59 2.89
C GLU A 17 10.10 19.26 3.64
N TYR A 18 10.45 18.18 2.94
CA TYR A 18 10.54 16.82 3.50
C TYR A 18 11.91 16.47 4.11
N SER A 19 12.97 17.23 3.81
CA SER A 19 14.32 17.04 4.40
C SER A 19 14.61 17.93 5.61
N ARG A 20 13.71 18.86 5.95
CA ARG A 20 13.82 19.60 7.22
C ARG A 20 13.82 18.59 8.38
N PRO A 21 14.67 18.80 9.40
CA PRO A 21 14.72 17.91 10.55
C PRO A 21 13.31 17.78 11.14
N LEU A 22 13.02 16.59 11.66
CA LEU A 22 11.75 16.11 12.24
C LEU A 22 11.24 16.95 13.44
N THR A 23 11.59 18.23 13.53
CA THR A 23 11.32 19.20 14.59
C THR A 23 10.04 19.99 14.37
N ARG A 24 9.07 19.48 13.60
CA ARG A 24 7.68 19.96 13.68
C ARG A 24 6.97 19.05 14.68
N PRO A 25 6.75 19.45 15.95
CA PRO A 25 6.27 18.54 17.00
C PRO A 25 4.98 17.78 16.64
N ASP A 26 4.22 18.34 15.70
CA ASP A 26 2.94 17.82 15.21
C ASP A 26 3.00 17.21 13.79
N TRP A 27 4.17 16.96 13.17
CA TRP A 27 4.21 16.24 11.87
C TRP A 27 3.70 14.81 12.00
N ARG A 28 3.87 14.19 13.17
CA ARG A 28 3.22 12.90 13.50
C ARG A 28 1.70 13.04 13.67
N LYS A 29 1.18 14.26 13.86
CA LYS A 29 -0.24 14.58 14.05
C LYS A 29 -0.89 15.21 12.82
N SER A 30 -0.14 15.48 11.74
CA SER A 30 -0.74 15.90 10.47
C SER A 30 -1.54 14.73 9.91
N LYS A 31 -2.87 14.83 10.00
CA LYS A 31 -3.83 13.79 9.62
C LYS A 31 -3.77 13.40 8.13
N PRO A 32 -4.23 12.19 7.77
CA PRO A 32 -3.81 10.92 8.33
C PRO A 32 -2.54 10.45 7.61
N ILE A 33 -1.63 9.78 8.32
CA ILE A 33 -0.73 8.84 7.66
C ILE A 33 -1.65 7.74 7.12
N ILE A 34 -2.07 7.85 5.85
CA ILE A 34 -2.85 6.81 5.21
C ILE A 34 -2.01 5.53 5.25
N THR A 35 -2.59 4.44 5.76
CA THR A 35 -1.91 3.16 5.80
C THR A 35 -1.72 2.64 4.38
N THR A 36 -0.71 1.79 4.17
CA THR A 36 -0.45 1.14 2.88
C THR A 36 -1.70 0.47 2.33
N TYR A 37 -2.49 -0.16 3.20
CA TYR A 37 -3.77 -0.78 2.86
C TYR A 37 -4.82 0.21 2.35
N ARG A 38 -5.05 1.31 3.07
CA ARG A 38 -6.03 2.33 2.65
C ARG A 38 -5.61 3.00 1.35
N LEU A 39 -4.31 3.23 1.17
CA LEU A 39 -3.77 3.75 -0.08
C LEU A 39 -4.00 2.74 -1.22
N TYR A 40 -3.72 1.46 -0.99
CA TYR A 40 -3.98 0.39 -1.94
C TYR A 40 -5.45 0.36 -2.38
N LEU A 41 -6.40 0.38 -1.44
CA LEU A 41 -7.82 0.39 -1.75
C LEU A 41 -8.22 1.60 -2.60
N TYR A 42 -7.75 2.79 -2.22
CA TYR A 42 -8.04 4.02 -2.93
C TYR A 42 -7.51 3.96 -4.38
N VAL A 43 -6.23 3.60 -4.53
CA VAL A 43 -5.58 3.49 -5.85
C VAL A 43 -6.28 2.44 -6.71
N LYS A 44 -6.61 1.28 -6.13
CA LYS A 44 -7.29 0.19 -6.83
C LYS A 44 -8.68 0.61 -7.30
N GLN A 45 -9.49 1.23 -6.46
CA GLN A 45 -10.81 1.73 -6.84
C GLN A 45 -10.72 2.75 -7.98
N VAL A 46 -9.80 3.71 -7.89
CA VAL A 46 -9.60 4.71 -8.94
C VAL A 46 -9.25 4.05 -10.28
N ILE A 47 -8.42 3.00 -10.28
CA ILE A 47 -8.07 2.24 -11.48
C ILE A 47 -9.29 1.47 -12.02
N ASP A 48 -10.03 0.78 -11.15
CA ASP A 48 -11.16 -0.07 -11.51
C ASP A 48 -12.33 0.74 -12.10
N PHE A 49 -12.58 1.97 -11.62
CA PHE A 49 -13.70 2.82 -12.06
C PHE A 49 -13.40 3.71 -13.28
N ASN A 50 -12.16 4.14 -13.51
CA ASN A 50 -11.84 5.20 -14.49
C ASN A 50 -11.37 4.71 -15.87
N ASN A 51 -11.60 3.43 -16.23
CA ASN A 51 -11.37 2.85 -17.56
C ASN A 51 -10.21 3.50 -18.34
N PHE A 52 -8.97 3.15 -17.97
CA PHE A 52 -7.75 3.31 -18.79
C PHE A 52 -7.54 4.67 -19.48
N THR A 53 -7.85 5.80 -18.84
CA THR A 53 -7.43 7.10 -19.37
C THR A 53 -5.96 7.40 -19.04
N GLN A 54 -5.27 8.04 -19.98
CA GLN A 54 -3.82 8.26 -20.07
C GLN A 54 -3.16 8.96 -18.85
N TYR A 55 -3.96 9.48 -17.91
CA TYR A 55 -3.51 10.07 -16.63
C TYR A 55 -3.25 9.03 -15.51
N ASN A 56 -3.40 7.73 -15.80
CA ASN A 56 -3.25 6.63 -14.83
C ASN A 56 -1.81 6.20 -14.50
N SER A 57 -0.78 6.77 -15.13
CA SER A 57 0.61 6.28 -14.96
C SER A 57 1.09 6.36 -13.50
N LEU A 58 0.72 7.42 -12.78
CA LEU A 58 1.13 7.58 -11.38
C LEU A 58 0.45 6.57 -10.45
N TYR A 59 -0.84 6.30 -10.66
CA TYR A 59 -1.56 5.28 -9.90
C TYR A 59 -0.98 3.89 -10.15
N HIS A 60 -0.58 3.58 -11.39
CA HIS A 60 0.12 2.33 -11.70
C HIS A 60 1.50 2.25 -11.04
N ILE A 61 2.29 3.32 -11.03
CA ILE A 61 3.59 3.35 -10.35
C ILE A 61 3.41 3.10 -8.86
N VAL A 62 2.43 3.77 -8.24
CA VAL A 62 2.11 3.59 -6.81
C VAL A 62 1.67 2.15 -6.54
N LEU A 63 0.74 1.61 -7.35
CA LEU A 63 0.27 0.25 -7.20
C LEU A 63 1.40 -0.77 -7.39
N TRP A 64 2.29 -0.54 -8.36
CA TRP A 64 3.44 -1.41 -8.61
C TRP A 64 4.43 -1.38 -7.44
N GLY A 65 4.68 -0.19 -6.88
CA GLY A 65 5.48 -0.04 -5.67
C GLY A 65 4.86 -0.78 -4.48
N ILE A 66 3.55 -0.65 -4.28
CA ILE A 66 2.82 -1.38 -3.22
C ILE A 66 2.91 -2.89 -3.46
N ASN A 67 2.73 -3.36 -4.70
CA ASN A 67 2.80 -4.78 -5.05
C ASN A 67 4.17 -5.40 -4.74
N GLY A 68 5.24 -4.60 -4.79
CA GLY A 68 6.60 -5.02 -4.43
C GLY A 68 6.88 -5.09 -2.93
N THR A 69 5.94 -4.71 -2.07
CA THR A 69 6.13 -4.74 -0.61
C THR A 69 5.84 -6.12 -0.01
N GLU A 70 6.55 -6.47 1.07
CA GLU A 70 6.25 -7.66 1.87
C GLU A 70 4.81 -7.66 2.41
N TRP A 71 4.30 -6.47 2.73
CA TRP A 71 2.90 -6.28 3.15
C TRP A 71 1.92 -6.78 2.08
N TYR A 72 2.10 -6.40 0.81
CA TYR A 72 1.18 -6.80 -0.25
C TYR A 72 1.25 -8.32 -0.48
N TYR A 73 2.44 -8.89 -0.41
CA TYR A 73 2.61 -10.34 -0.51
C TYR A 73 1.84 -11.07 0.61
N ALA A 74 1.99 -10.63 1.86
CA ALA A 74 1.26 -11.19 2.99
C ALA A 74 -0.26 -11.01 2.87
N TYR A 75 -0.71 -9.82 2.47
CA TYR A 75 -2.12 -9.52 2.22
C TYR A 75 -2.72 -10.44 1.14
N TYR A 76 -2.04 -10.54 -0.01
CA TYR A 76 -2.50 -11.36 -1.14
C TYR A 76 -2.52 -12.85 -0.78
N TYR A 77 -1.46 -13.35 -0.16
CA TYR A 77 -1.38 -14.74 0.25
C TYR A 77 -2.47 -15.09 1.27
N THR A 78 -2.68 -14.23 2.27
CA THR A 78 -3.73 -14.40 3.28
C THR A 78 -5.11 -14.40 2.64
N LYS A 79 -5.35 -13.54 1.64
CA LYS A 79 -6.62 -13.49 0.92
C LYS A 79 -6.90 -14.77 0.11
N CYS A 80 -5.87 -15.40 -0.45
CA CYS A 80 -6.01 -16.58 -1.30
C CYS A 80 -6.02 -17.91 -0.52
N PHE A 81 -5.23 -18.01 0.54
CA PHE A 81 -4.97 -19.27 1.25
C PHE A 81 -5.32 -19.23 2.74
N GLY A 82 -5.71 -18.07 3.25
CA GLY A 82 -6.01 -17.86 4.66
C GLY A 82 -4.77 -17.53 5.50
N TYR A 83 -5.02 -16.88 6.64
CA TYR A 83 -3.97 -16.38 7.54
C TYR A 83 -3.18 -17.50 8.23
N ASN A 84 -3.85 -18.58 8.62
CA ASN A 84 -3.21 -19.73 9.27
C ASN A 84 -2.16 -20.39 8.36
N HIS A 85 -2.47 -20.53 7.07
CA HIS A 85 -1.51 -21.04 6.08
C HIS A 85 -0.31 -20.11 5.93
N TYR A 86 -0.54 -18.80 5.93
CA TYR A 86 0.54 -17.81 5.87
C TYR A 86 1.51 -17.93 7.06
N ILE A 87 1.00 -17.97 8.30
CA ILE A 87 1.85 -18.14 9.49
C ILE A 87 2.68 -19.42 9.39
N ASN A 88 2.04 -20.54 9.07
CA ASN A 88 2.69 -21.84 9.02
C ASN A 88 3.76 -21.93 7.92
N HIS A 89 3.55 -21.24 6.79
CA HIS A 89 4.47 -21.29 5.66
C HIS A 89 5.68 -20.37 5.84
N PHE A 90 5.49 -19.17 6.41
CA PHE A 90 6.55 -18.16 6.48
C PHE A 90 7.23 -18.06 7.84
N ASN A 91 6.72 -18.73 8.89
CA ASN A 91 7.19 -18.59 10.28
C ASN A 91 7.33 -17.13 10.72
N ASN A 92 6.56 -16.22 10.11
CA ASN A 92 6.74 -14.79 10.23
C ASN A 92 5.46 -14.17 10.79
N VAL A 93 5.61 -13.39 11.85
CA VAL A 93 4.50 -12.78 12.59
C VAL A 93 4.29 -11.37 12.07
N LEU A 94 3.79 -11.25 10.83
CA LEU A 94 2.98 -10.05 10.55
C LEU A 94 1.74 -10.20 11.42
N THR A 95 1.71 -9.41 12.50
CA THR A 95 0.62 -9.40 13.47
C THR A 95 -0.69 -9.04 12.75
N LEU A 96 -1.81 -9.66 13.15
CA LEU A 96 -3.15 -9.32 12.63
C LEU A 96 -3.49 -7.82 12.74
N ASP A 97 -2.81 -7.10 13.63
CA ASP A 97 -2.89 -5.64 13.80
C ASP A 97 -2.35 -4.84 12.60
N VAL A 98 -1.68 -5.49 11.65
CA VAL A 98 -1.25 -4.83 10.41
C VAL A 98 -2.48 -4.58 9.53
N ASP A 99 -2.74 -3.31 9.27
CA ASP A 99 -3.91 -2.85 8.53
C ASP A 99 -4.05 -3.59 7.19
N GLY A 100 -5.25 -4.11 6.91
CA GLY A 100 -5.58 -4.91 5.73
C GLY A 100 -5.42 -6.43 5.86
N ILE A 101 -4.59 -6.96 6.78
CA ILE A 101 -4.43 -8.42 6.95
C ILE A 101 -5.70 -9.05 7.56
N GLN A 102 -6.28 -8.39 8.56
CA GLN A 102 -7.55 -8.81 9.16
C GLN A 102 -8.69 -8.85 8.13
N ASP A 103 -8.75 -7.84 7.25
CA ASP A 103 -9.75 -7.78 6.18
C ASP A 103 -9.55 -8.91 5.16
N ALA A 104 -8.30 -9.16 4.74
CA ALA A 104 -7.97 -10.29 3.87
C ALA A 104 -8.39 -11.65 4.47
N SER A 105 -8.12 -11.86 5.76
CA SER A 105 -8.51 -13.10 6.45
C SER A 105 -10.03 -13.26 6.53
N THR A 106 -10.76 -12.15 6.75
CA THR A 106 -12.22 -12.15 6.79
C THR A 106 -12.81 -12.49 5.42
N GLN A 107 -12.27 -11.89 4.35
CA GLN A 107 -12.68 -12.19 2.97
C GLN A 107 -12.42 -13.65 2.59
N PHE A 108 -11.27 -14.20 2.97
CA PHE A 108 -10.98 -15.62 2.77
C PHE A 108 -12.01 -16.50 3.47
N THR A 109 -12.32 -16.23 4.74
CA THR A 109 -13.30 -17.02 5.51
C THR A 109 -14.68 -17.00 4.86
N ILE A 110 -15.14 -15.84 4.39
CA ILE A 110 -16.42 -15.71 3.67
C ILE A 110 -16.40 -16.54 2.39
N HIS A 111 -15.33 -16.44 1.60
CA HIS A 111 -15.18 -17.21 0.38
C HIS A 111 -15.17 -18.73 0.66
N ASP A 112 -14.41 -19.17 1.65
CA ASP A 112 -14.30 -20.58 2.04
C ASP A 112 -15.65 -21.16 2.49
N ILE A 113 -16.40 -20.41 3.30
CA ILE A 113 -17.75 -20.80 3.71
C ILE A 113 -18.66 -20.91 2.48
N LEU A 114 -18.70 -19.89 1.61
CA LEU A 114 -19.62 -19.88 0.46
C LEU A 114 -19.37 -21.01 -0.54
N TYR A 115 -18.10 -21.42 -0.72
CA TYR A 115 -17.73 -22.44 -1.70
C TYR A 115 -17.64 -23.87 -1.14
N ASN A 116 -17.43 -24.04 0.17
CA ASN A 116 -17.35 -25.37 0.80
C ASN A 116 -18.65 -25.78 1.53
N SER A 117 -19.70 -24.97 1.50
CA SER A 117 -21.02 -25.30 2.07
C SER A 117 -22.08 -25.74 1.04
N ILE A 118 -21.63 -26.13 -0.16
CA ILE A 118 -22.41 -26.83 -1.20
C ILE A 118 -21.77 -28.21 -1.41
#